data_AF-A0A942AS80-F1
#
_entry.id   AF-A0A942AS80-F1
#
_cell.length_a   1.000
_cell.length_b   1.000
_cell.length_c   1.000
_cell.angle_alpha   90.00
_cell.angle_beta   90.00
_cell.angle_gamma   90.00
#
_symmetry.space_group_name_H-M   'P 1'
#
loop_
_entity.id
_entity.type
_entity.pdbx_description
1 polymer ?
#
loop_
_entity_poly.entity_id
_entity_poly.type
_entity_poly.pdbx_seq_one_letter_code
_entity_poly.pdbx_strand_id
1 'polypeptide(L)'
;MRINCFCGGQYGIANTLLRQIYEYLLVGKYFYKKQDEALAEKWLDNRGFDVYDKVLRLLKLPAKDPLCEFWKMLCNIAHASTCSVQVTLDGEFNQFDIKLSYNIVLILLCCKPYLVNCFYSNRKLIRFIKIVPIIYKELVELRKESICLVDEIALQFSDEGIKILKDYRRYWVFKK
;
A
#
# COMPACT_ATOMS: atom_id res chain seq x y z
N MET A 1 10.58 18.11 -25.50
CA MET A 1 10.69 16.65 -25.33
C MET A 1 9.27 16.12 -25.12
N ARG A 2 8.63 15.56 -26.15
CA ARG A 2 7.25 15.07 -26.08
C ARG A 2 7.28 13.59 -25.68
N ILE A 3 6.76 13.27 -24.50
CA ILE A 3 6.57 11.88 -24.08
C ILE A 3 5.28 11.40 -24.77
N ASN A 4 5.43 10.57 -25.80
CA ASN A 4 4.32 9.85 -26.41
C ASN A 4 3.94 8.68 -25.51
N CYS A 5 2.91 8.86 -24.68
CA CYS A 5 2.26 7.75 -23.97
C CYS A 5 1.23 7.08 -24.88
N PHE A 6 1.68 6.20 -25.77
CA PHE A 6 0.80 5.21 -26.42
C PHE A 6 0.45 4.13 -25.39
N CYS A 7 -0.49 4.42 -24.49
CA CYS A 7 -1.18 3.43 -23.68
C CYS A 7 -2.68 3.50 -24.00
N GLY A 8 -3.05 3.05 -25.20
CA GLY A 8 -4.45 2.80 -25.52
C GLY A 8 -5.02 1.74 -24.57
N GLY A 9 -5.93 2.14 -23.68
CA GLY A 9 -6.90 1.24 -23.06
C GLY A 9 -6.55 0.50 -21.76
N GLN A 10 -5.50 0.86 -21.01
CA GLN A 10 -5.07 0.07 -19.83
C GLN A 10 -5.35 0.68 -18.43
N TYR A 11 -6.25 1.66 -18.32
CA TYR A 11 -6.57 2.26 -17.01
C TYR A 11 -7.11 1.23 -15.99
N GLY A 12 -7.91 0.25 -16.43
CA GLY A 12 -8.39 -0.85 -15.57
C GLY A 12 -7.28 -1.78 -15.04
N ILE A 13 -6.18 -1.93 -15.79
CA ILE A 13 -5.02 -2.72 -15.35
C ILE A 13 -4.27 -1.97 -14.24
N ALA A 14 -4.10 -0.65 -14.38
CA ALA A 14 -3.49 0.17 -13.34
C ALA A 14 -4.27 0.09 -12.01
N ASN A 15 -5.60 0.15 -12.03
CA ASN A 15 -6.43 0.00 -10.83
C ASN A 15 -6.27 -1.37 -10.15
N THR A 16 -6.15 -2.43 -10.95
CA THR A 16 -5.87 -3.78 -10.45
C THR A 16 -4.51 -3.83 -9.75
N LEU A 17 -3.49 -3.19 -10.32
CA LEU A 17 -2.16 -3.08 -9.71
C LEU A 17 -2.20 -2.28 -8.41
N LEU A 18 -2.94 -1.16 -8.34
CA LEU A 18 -3.09 -0.37 -7.10
C LEU A 18 -3.73 -1.20 -5.97
N ARG A 19 -4.77 -1.98 -6.28
CA ARG A 19 -5.38 -2.93 -5.34
C ARG A 19 -4.36 -3.97 -4.86
N GLN A 20 -3.61 -4.57 -5.80
CA GLN A 20 -2.58 -5.57 -5.48
C GLN A 20 -1.47 -4.99 -4.59
N ILE A 21 -0.98 -3.79 -4.89
CA ILE A 21 0.04 -3.11 -4.08
C ILE A 21 -0.47 -2.93 -2.65
N TYR A 22 -1.72 -2.49 -2.47
CA TYR A 22 -2.28 -2.36 -1.13
C TYR A 22 -2.47 -3.70 -0.41
N GLU A 23 -2.90 -4.73 -1.14
CA GLU A 23 -2.96 -6.11 -0.65
C GLU A 23 -1.59 -6.58 -0.12
N TYR A 24 -0.51 -6.40 -0.89
CA TYR A 24 0.85 -6.71 -0.44
C TYR A 24 1.26 -5.94 0.82
N LEU A 25 0.88 -4.66 0.91
CA LEU A 25 1.15 -3.83 2.10
C LEU A 25 0.42 -4.37 3.34
N LEU A 26 -0.87 -4.71 3.21
CA LEU A 26 -1.67 -5.29 4.28
C LEU A 26 -1.12 -6.66 4.73
N VAL A 27 -0.82 -7.53 3.76
CA VAL A 27 -0.29 -8.89 3.99
C VAL A 27 1.09 -8.85 4.64
N GLY A 28 2.00 -8.04 4.12
CA GLY A 28 3.34 -7.89 4.68
C GLY A 28 3.29 -7.41 6.13
N LYS A 29 2.39 -6.46 6.42
CA LYS A 29 2.20 -5.99 7.79
C LYS A 29 1.54 -7.05 8.68
N TYR A 30 0.58 -7.80 8.18
CA TYR A 30 -0.06 -8.92 8.88
C TYR A 30 0.97 -9.97 9.30
N PHE A 31 1.79 -10.46 8.36
CA PHE A 31 2.80 -11.47 8.67
C PHE A 31 3.89 -10.96 9.60
N TYR A 32 4.30 -9.69 9.47
CA TYR A 32 5.18 -9.07 10.45
C TYR A 32 4.60 -9.12 11.88
N LYS A 33 3.27 -9.05 12.05
CA LYS A 33 2.63 -9.10 13.37
C LYS A 33 2.30 -10.50 13.86
N LYS A 34 1.81 -11.38 12.98
CA LYS A 34 1.42 -12.74 13.36
C LYS A 34 2.59 -13.70 13.46
N GLN A 35 3.68 -13.46 12.71
CA GLN A 35 4.84 -14.36 12.65
C GLN A 35 4.45 -15.81 12.35
N ASP A 36 3.44 -16.00 11.48
CA ASP A 36 2.94 -17.31 11.06
C ASP A 36 3.60 -17.69 9.72
N GLU A 37 4.72 -18.41 9.81
CA GLU A 37 5.54 -18.80 8.65
C GLU A 37 4.79 -19.77 7.74
N ALA A 38 4.05 -20.74 8.29
CA ALA A 38 3.30 -21.72 7.51
C ALA A 38 2.19 -21.06 6.67
N LEU A 39 1.53 -20.05 7.21
CA LEU A 39 0.54 -19.27 6.44
C LEU A 39 1.21 -18.36 5.41
N ALA A 40 2.41 -17.83 5.68
CA ALA A 40 3.18 -17.04 4.72
C ALA A 40 3.63 -17.89 3.53
N GLU A 41 4.11 -19.11 3.75
CA GLU A 41 4.48 -20.07 2.70
C GLU A 41 3.26 -20.42 1.83
N LYS A 42 2.11 -20.70 2.43
CA LYS A 42 0.87 -20.96 1.67
C LYS A 42 0.48 -19.78 0.79
N TRP A 43 0.68 -18.55 1.27
CA TRP A 43 0.41 -17.36 0.47
C TRP A 43 1.39 -17.21 -0.70
N LEU A 44 2.69 -17.46 -0.48
CA LEU A 44 3.71 -17.46 -1.54
C LEU A 44 3.46 -18.54 -2.60
N ASP A 45 2.93 -19.69 -2.19
CA ASP A 45 2.51 -20.78 -3.08
C ASP A 45 1.21 -20.50 -3.85
N ASN A 46 0.66 -19.28 -3.78
CA ASN A 46 -0.64 -18.90 -4.36
C ASN A 46 -1.83 -19.75 -3.88
N ARG A 47 -1.75 -20.37 -2.69
CA ARG A 47 -2.81 -21.25 -2.16
C ARG A 47 -3.92 -20.49 -1.43
N GLY A 48 -4.42 -19.42 -2.06
CA GLY A 48 -5.59 -18.66 -1.61
C GLY A 48 -5.41 -17.96 -0.26
N PHE A 49 -5.19 -16.64 -0.30
CA PHE A 49 -5.20 -15.80 0.89
C PHE A 49 -6.20 -14.66 0.69
N ASP A 50 -7.31 -14.71 1.41
CA ASP A 50 -8.28 -13.63 1.40
C ASP A 50 -7.88 -12.55 2.41
N VAL A 51 -7.40 -11.42 1.91
CA VAL A 51 -6.96 -10.28 2.74
C VAL A 51 -8.07 -9.76 3.63
N TYR A 52 -9.31 -9.69 3.12
CA TYR A 52 -10.42 -9.16 3.89
C TYR A 52 -10.70 -10.06 5.08
N ASP A 53 -10.86 -11.36 4.85
CA ASP A 53 -11.25 -12.34 5.84
C ASP A 53 -10.15 -12.64 6.87
N LYS A 54 -8.88 -12.63 6.44
CA LYS A 54 -7.72 -12.96 7.29
C LYS A 54 -7.11 -11.75 7.98
N VAL A 55 -7.18 -10.56 7.36
CA VAL A 55 -6.56 -9.34 7.89
C VAL A 55 -7.61 -8.36 8.38
N LEU A 56 -8.40 -7.78 7.47
CA LEU A 56 -9.24 -6.61 7.77
C LEU A 56 -10.42 -6.95 8.70
N ARG A 57 -11.12 -8.06 8.47
CA ARG A 57 -12.25 -8.53 9.27
C ARG A 57 -11.86 -8.84 10.72
N LEU A 58 -10.66 -9.41 10.88
CA LEU A 58 -10.09 -9.83 12.16
C LEU A 58 -9.33 -8.69 12.86
N LEU A 59 -9.08 -7.56 12.20
CA LEU A 59 -8.42 -6.42 12.82
C LEU A 59 -9.31 -5.84 13.94
N LYS A 60 -8.77 -5.82 15.17
CA LYS A 60 -9.40 -5.28 16.38
C LYS A 60 -8.90 -3.86 16.67
N LEU A 61 -7.59 -3.66 16.57
CA LEU A 61 -6.96 -2.35 16.71
C LEU A 61 -5.98 -2.16 15.55
N PRO A 62 -5.90 -0.97 14.94
CA PRO A 62 -6.77 0.20 15.13
C PRO A 62 -8.21 -0.03 14.64
N ALA A 63 -9.03 1.02 14.64
CA ALA A 63 -10.32 0.97 13.97
C ALA A 63 -10.11 0.50 12.53
N LYS A 64 -10.80 -0.58 12.15
CA LYS A 64 -10.61 -1.20 10.84
C LYS A 64 -11.28 -0.42 9.72
N ASP A 65 -12.25 0.45 10.04
CA ASP A 65 -13.13 1.08 9.06
C ASP A 65 -12.36 1.89 8.01
N PRO A 66 -11.38 2.76 8.35
CA PRO A 66 -10.64 3.50 7.32
C PRO A 66 -9.89 2.58 6.36
N LEU A 67 -9.31 1.48 6.85
CA LEU A 67 -8.60 0.50 6.03
C LEU A 67 -9.58 -0.35 5.19
N CYS A 68 -10.72 -0.72 5.76
CA CYS A 68 -11.79 -1.46 5.08
C CYS A 68 -12.43 -0.63 3.97
N GLU A 69 -12.74 0.64 4.21
CA GLU A 69 -13.34 1.52 3.20
C GLU A 69 -12.34 1.79 2.07
N PHE A 70 -11.06 2.01 2.38
CA PHE A 70 -10.03 2.13 1.36
C PHE A 70 -9.86 0.83 0.54
N TRP A 71 -9.89 -0.34 1.19
CA TRP A 71 -9.90 -1.64 0.51
C TRP A 71 -11.10 -1.80 -0.43
N LYS A 72 -12.32 -1.51 0.05
CA LYS A 72 -13.55 -1.58 -0.77
C LYS A 72 -13.47 -0.65 -1.97
N MET A 73 -13.00 0.58 -1.78
CA MET A 73 -12.78 1.52 -2.87
C MET A 73 -11.84 0.95 -3.93
N LEU A 74 -10.70 0.37 -3.51
CA LEU A 74 -9.74 -0.28 -4.41
C LEU A 74 -10.32 -1.50 -5.14
N CYS A 75 -11.13 -2.32 -4.46
CA CYS A 75 -11.86 -3.41 -5.09
C CYS A 75 -12.85 -2.89 -6.15
N ASN A 76 -13.62 -1.85 -5.83
CA ASN A 76 -14.62 -1.29 -6.75
C ASN A 76 -13.98 -0.74 -8.02
N ILE A 77 -12.84 -0.04 -7.92
CA ILE A 77 -12.14 0.48 -9.11
C ILE A 77 -11.43 -0.61 -9.92
N ALA A 78 -11.10 -1.76 -9.31
CA ALA A 78 -10.42 -2.87 -9.96
C ALA A 78 -11.37 -3.85 -10.66
N HIS A 79 -12.58 -4.06 -10.13
CA HIS A 79 -13.62 -4.87 -10.76
C HIS A 79 -14.32 -4.06 -11.86
N ALA A 80 -13.80 -4.16 -13.09
CA ALA A 80 -14.18 -3.41 -14.30
C ALA A 80 -15.64 -3.59 -14.80
N SER A 81 -16.64 -3.83 -13.95
CA SER A 81 -18.03 -4.10 -14.36
C SER A 81 -19.01 -2.90 -14.32
N THR A 82 -18.54 -1.71 -13.94
CA THR A 82 -19.34 -0.46 -14.07
C THR A 82 -18.59 0.72 -14.70
N CYS A 83 -17.26 0.61 -14.85
CA CYS A 83 -16.41 1.64 -15.46
C CYS A 83 -15.63 1.11 -16.67
N SER A 84 -16.16 0.13 -17.41
CA SER A 84 -15.66 -0.20 -18.75
C SER A 84 -16.11 0.86 -19.75
N VAL A 85 -15.85 2.13 -19.45
CA VAL A 85 -16.03 3.21 -20.40
C VAL A 85 -14.76 3.22 -21.24
N GLN A 86 -14.92 3.07 -22.55
CA GLN A 86 -13.86 3.33 -23.50
C GLN A 86 -13.38 4.76 -23.23
N VAL A 87 -12.18 4.91 -22.66
CA VAL A 87 -11.64 6.23 -22.28
C VAL A 87 -11.55 7.07 -23.54
N THR A 88 -12.45 8.03 -23.69
CA THR A 88 -12.26 9.13 -24.63
C THR A 88 -11.01 9.87 -24.17
N LEU A 89 -10.06 10.09 -25.09
CA LEU A 89 -8.79 10.80 -24.84
C LEU A 89 -9.00 12.30 -24.66
N ASP A 90 -10.01 12.65 -23.87
CA ASP A 90 -10.40 14.02 -23.60
C ASP A 90 -10.05 14.29 -22.14
N GLY A 91 -9.01 15.09 -21.93
CA GLY A 91 -8.37 15.29 -20.62
C GLY A 91 -9.30 15.89 -19.57
N GLU A 92 -10.34 16.60 -20.02
CA GLU A 92 -11.37 17.20 -19.15
C GLU A 92 -12.32 16.15 -18.56
N PHE A 93 -12.63 15.08 -19.30
CA PHE A 93 -13.55 14.03 -18.83
C PHE A 93 -12.89 13.04 -17.86
N ASN A 94 -11.55 12.89 -17.90
CA ASN A 94 -10.82 11.93 -17.07
C ASN A 94 -10.13 12.55 -15.85
N GLN A 95 -10.27 13.87 -15.63
CA GLN A 95 -9.52 14.58 -14.59
C GLN A 95 -9.79 14.03 -13.18
N PHE A 96 -11.04 13.64 -12.90
CA PHE A 96 -11.42 13.05 -11.62
C PHE A 96 -10.70 11.72 -11.37
N ASP A 97 -10.74 10.81 -12.35
CA ASP A 97 -10.10 9.50 -12.27
C ASP A 97 -8.58 9.62 -12.17
N ILE A 98 -7.96 10.52 -12.93
CA ILE A 98 -6.51 10.80 -12.82
C ILE A 98 -6.17 11.28 -11.41
N LYS A 99 -6.94 12.23 -10.86
CA LYS A 99 -6.73 12.75 -9.51
C LYS A 99 -6.92 11.68 -8.44
N LEU A 100 -7.95 10.83 -8.59
CA LEU A 100 -8.20 9.71 -7.69
C LEU A 100 -7.03 8.70 -7.69
N SER A 101 -6.60 8.26 -8.87
CA SER A 101 -5.44 7.37 -9.03
C SER A 101 -4.17 7.98 -8.44
N TYR A 102 -3.92 9.27 -8.70
CA TYR A 102 -2.78 9.98 -8.13
C TYR A 102 -2.81 9.96 -6.59
N ASN A 103 -3.96 10.29 -5.98
CA ASN A 103 -4.12 10.26 -4.53
C ASN A 103 -3.92 8.86 -3.94
N ILE A 104 -4.42 7.82 -4.62
CA ILE A 104 -4.18 6.42 -4.21
C ILE A 104 -2.69 6.12 -4.22
N VAL A 105 -1.98 6.46 -5.31
CA VAL A 105 -0.53 6.26 -5.41
C VAL A 105 0.20 6.94 -4.25
N LEU A 106 -0.17 8.18 -3.92
CA LEU A 106 0.41 8.90 -2.79
C LEU A 106 0.17 8.18 -1.46
N ILE A 107 -1.05 7.70 -1.19
CA ILE A 107 -1.34 6.91 0.02
C ILE A 107 -0.49 5.65 0.08
N LEU A 108 -0.37 4.90 -1.03
CA LEU A 108 0.42 3.67 -1.09
C LEU A 108 1.92 3.95 -0.88
N LEU A 109 2.43 5.03 -1.48
CA LEU A 109 3.79 5.51 -1.25
C LEU A 109 4.02 5.86 0.22
N CYS A 110 3.05 6.47 0.89
CA CYS A 110 3.15 6.77 2.33
C CYS A 110 3.08 5.53 3.24
N CYS A 111 2.47 4.44 2.79
CA CYS A 111 2.42 3.18 3.53
C CYS A 111 3.73 2.38 3.43
N LYS A 112 4.43 2.43 2.27
CA LYS A 112 5.62 1.61 2.01
C LYS A 112 6.76 1.82 3.02
N PRO A 113 7.21 3.05 3.34
CA PRO A 113 8.28 3.28 4.31
C PRO A 113 7.95 2.72 5.70
N TYR A 114 6.68 2.74 6.10
CA TYR A 114 6.26 2.18 7.38
C TYR A 114 6.42 0.66 7.42
N LEU A 115 6.02 -0.04 6.36
CA LEU A 115 6.21 -1.50 6.27
C LEU A 115 7.70 -1.85 6.27
N VAL A 116 8.50 -1.13 5.48
CA VAL A 116 9.95 -1.29 5.43
C VAL A 116 10.58 -1.10 6.83
N ASN A 117 10.14 -0.08 7.58
CA ASN A 117 10.57 0.17 8.95
C ASN A 117 10.19 -0.96 9.94
N CYS A 118 9.10 -1.70 9.68
CA CYS A 118 8.76 -2.88 10.47
C CYS A 118 9.86 -3.95 10.33
N PHE A 119 10.33 -4.23 9.11
CA PHE A 119 11.43 -5.17 8.87
C PHE A 119 12.75 -4.69 9.50
N TYR A 120 13.04 -3.39 9.46
CA TYR A 120 14.22 -2.82 10.13
C TYR A 120 14.15 -2.84 11.66
N SER A 121 12.95 -2.95 12.24
CA SER A 121 12.84 -3.13 13.69
C SER A 121 13.30 -4.54 14.12
N ASN A 122 13.54 -5.45 13.16
CA ASN A 122 14.11 -6.77 13.43
C ASN A 122 15.60 -6.66 13.77
N ARG A 123 15.92 -6.87 15.06
CA ARG A 123 17.29 -6.80 15.59
C ARG A 123 18.26 -7.77 14.91
N LYS A 124 17.79 -8.95 14.45
CA LYS A 124 18.65 -9.93 13.76
C LYS A 124 19.08 -9.38 12.40
N LEU A 125 18.13 -8.88 11.61
CA LEU A 125 18.40 -8.29 10.29
C LEU A 125 19.35 -7.09 10.38
N ILE A 126 19.09 -6.17 11.33
CA ILE A 126 19.96 -5.00 11.53
C ILE A 126 21.38 -5.38 11.94
N ARG A 127 21.55 -6.43 12.76
CA ARG A 127 22.89 -6.93 13.11
C ARG A 127 23.65 -7.38 11.87
N PHE A 128 23.01 -8.11 10.96
CA PHE A 128 23.63 -8.52 9.69
C PHE A 128 23.97 -7.32 8.80
N ILE A 129 23.05 -6.37 8.64
CA ILE A 129 23.27 -5.19 7.79
C ILE A 129 24.44 -4.34 8.32
N LYS A 130 24.58 -4.19 9.64
CA LYS A 130 25.67 -3.43 10.27
C LYS A 130 27.07 -3.99 9.98
N ILE A 131 27.18 -5.26 9.57
CA ILE A 131 28.47 -5.87 9.17
C ILE A 131 28.98 -5.27 7.86
N VAL A 132 28.09 -4.72 7.02
CA VAL A 132 28.44 -4.09 5.73
C VAL A 132 28.21 -2.58 5.82
N PRO A 133 29.24 -1.76 6.12
CA PRO A 133 29.07 -0.34 6.44
C PRO A 133 28.43 0.50 5.32
N ILE A 134 28.72 0.19 4.06
CA ILE A 134 28.14 0.88 2.89
C ILE A 134 26.62 0.70 2.86
N ILE A 135 26.16 -0.56 2.95
CA ILE A 135 24.72 -0.90 2.95
C ILE A 135 24.03 -0.24 4.14
N TYR A 136 24.65 -0.28 5.32
CA TYR A 136 24.09 0.36 6.50
C TYR A 136 23.94 1.88 6.34
N LYS A 137 24.93 2.56 5.74
CA LYS A 137 24.88 4.00 5.49
C LYS A 137 23.78 4.36 4.49
N GLU A 138 23.74 3.69 3.34
CA GLU A 138 22.69 3.90 2.31
C GLU A 138 21.30 3.72 2.89
N LEU A 139 21.10 2.68 3.71
CA LEU A 139 19.83 2.39 4.34
C LEU A 139 19.40 3.48 5.33
N VAL A 140 20.34 4.03 6.11
CA VAL A 140 20.04 5.14 7.04
C VAL A 140 19.61 6.39 6.28
N GLU A 141 20.29 6.73 5.19
CA GLU A 141 19.94 7.90 4.37
C GLU A 141 18.60 7.73 3.67
N LEU A 142 18.36 6.59 3.01
CA LEU A 142 17.07 6.26 2.39
C LEU A 142 15.91 6.33 3.39
N ARG A 143 16.15 5.93 4.65
CA ARG A 143 15.14 6.02 5.69
C ARG A 143 14.80 7.47 6.04
N LYS A 144 15.81 8.33 6.17
CA LYS A 144 15.59 9.77 6.44
C LYS A 144 14.82 10.41 5.29
N GLU A 145 15.28 10.20 4.06
CA GLU A 145 14.63 10.71 2.84
C GLU A 145 13.16 10.27 2.76
N SER A 146 12.90 8.99 3.04
CA SER A 146 11.55 8.45 3.02
C SER A 146 10.63 9.08 4.07
N ILE A 147 11.15 9.46 5.24
CA ILE A 147 10.35 10.13 6.29
C ILE A 147 10.00 11.55 5.84
N CYS A 148 10.98 12.31 5.34
CA CYS A 148 10.75 13.67 4.86
C CYS A 148 9.70 13.70 3.74
N LEU A 149 9.84 12.81 2.75
CA LEU A 149 8.91 12.71 1.63
C LEU A 149 7.50 12.31 2.08
N VAL A 150 7.41 11.43 3.08
CA VAL A 150 6.12 11.04 3.66
C VAL A 150 5.44 12.20 4.38
N ASP A 151 6.20 13.00 5.13
CA ASP A 151 5.65 14.15 5.85
C ASP A 151 5.19 15.24 4.87
N GLU A 152 5.96 15.52 3.81
CA GLU A 152 5.58 16.44 2.74
C GLU A 152 4.29 16.02 2.03
N ILE A 153 4.19 14.75 1.64
CA ILE A 153 2.99 14.22 0.98
C ILE A 153 1.78 14.23 1.94
N ALA A 154 1.99 13.95 3.22
CA ALA A 154 0.91 13.90 4.20
C ALA A 154 0.19 15.25 4.38
N LEU A 155 0.88 16.38 4.14
CA LEU A 155 0.30 17.73 4.17
C LEU A 155 -0.74 17.96 3.07
N GLN A 156 -0.74 17.13 2.01
CA GLN A 156 -1.66 17.26 0.87
C GLN A 156 -2.95 16.46 1.05
N PHE A 157 -3.06 15.64 2.11
CA PHE A 157 -4.21 14.77 2.31
C PHE A 157 -5.34 15.44 3.09
N SER A 158 -6.58 15.03 2.76
CA SER A 158 -7.73 15.28 3.62
C SER A 158 -7.65 14.47 4.91
N ASP A 159 -8.54 14.79 5.86
CA ASP A 159 -8.66 14.05 7.12
C ASP A 159 -8.89 12.54 6.91
N GLU A 160 -9.61 12.13 5.87
CA GLU A 160 -9.81 10.73 5.51
C GLU A 160 -8.50 10.06 5.09
N GLY A 161 -7.72 10.70 4.22
CA GLY A 161 -6.41 10.21 3.80
C GLY A 161 -5.45 10.08 4.98
N ILE A 162 -5.45 11.08 5.88
CA ILE A 162 -4.65 11.06 7.11
C ILE A 162 -5.09 9.91 8.04
N LYS A 163 -6.40 9.65 8.18
CA LYS A 163 -6.92 8.52 9.00
C LYS A 163 -6.43 7.18 8.47
N ILE A 164 -6.48 6.96 7.15
CA ILE A 164 -5.96 5.73 6.52
C ILE A 164 -4.49 5.53 6.90
N LEU A 165 -3.66 6.56 6.74
CA LEU A 165 -2.24 6.48 7.06
C LEU A 165 -1.99 6.28 8.56
N LYS A 166 -2.72 6.98 9.41
CA LYS A 166 -2.61 6.86 10.87
C LYS A 166 -2.91 5.44 11.33
N ASP A 167 -3.99 4.84 10.83
CA ASP A 167 -4.37 3.48 11.20
C ASP A 167 -3.46 2.43 10.52
N TYR A 168 -2.99 2.70 9.30
CA TYR A 168 -1.94 1.86 8.71
C TYR A 168 -0.60 1.97 9.47
N ARG A 169 -0.28 3.06 10.16
CA ARG A 169 0.96 3.20 10.96
C ARG A 169 0.83 2.69 12.40
N ARG A 170 -0.38 2.40 12.87
CA ARG A 170 -0.59 1.94 14.25
C ARG A 170 -0.20 0.48 14.45
N TYR A 171 0.05 0.12 15.71
CA TYR A 171 0.22 -1.28 16.08
C TYR A 171 -1.09 -2.05 15.82
N TRP A 172 -1.00 -3.21 15.18
CA TRP A 172 -2.16 -4.02 14.81
C TRP A 172 -2.40 -5.15 15.81
N VAL A 173 -3.63 -5.23 16.31
CA VAL A 173 -4.11 -6.31 17.16
C VAL A 173 -5.25 -7.01 16.43
N PHE A 174 -5.20 -8.33 16.39
CA PHE A 174 -6.22 -9.15 15.74
C PHE A 174 -7.10 -9.85 16.78
N LYS A 175 -8.35 -10.13 16.41
CA LYS A 175 -9.24 -11.04 17.13
C LYS A 175 -8.58 -12.42 17.21
N LYS A 176 -8.86 -13.13 18.30
CA LYS A 176 -8.50 -14.54 18.47
C LYS A 176 -9.35 -15.39 17.54
#